data_AF-A0A2E0BIJ2-F1
#
_entry.id   AF-A0A2E0BIJ2-F1
#
_cell.length_a   1.000
_cell.length_b   1.000
_cell.length_c   1.000
_cell.angle_alpha   90.00
_cell.angle_beta   90.00
_cell.angle_gamma   90.00
#
_symmetry.space_group_name_H-M   'P 1'
#
loop_
_entity.id
_entity.type
_entity.pdbx_description
1 polymer ?
#
loop_
_entity_poly.entity_id
_entity_poly.type
_entity_poly.pdbx_seq_one_letter_code
_entity_poly.pdbx_strand_id
1 'polypeptide(L)'
;MNVKLLFFIFFWPFSVFAQGFSDLGSSADGFANPKLNPTFSFPTDHGAHPEYRIEWWYLTANLNGSDGTAYGLQWTLFRTGLRPGEARGWRSPQVWFAHAAVTTPGQHFATERFARGGIGQAGVETTPFRAWIDEWVLEGEDFQKMTLTANGPNFGYDMSLQANGPLVFHGNKGYSVKSEQGQASYYYSQPFFKINGTLKLPTGNIDVVGNAWLDREWSSQPLSDDQLGWDWFSLSFVDGAKLMGFQLRQIDGSLYSSSTWITPDGSTLSYPNGAFSAIPLNIKSIKDRNLPIQWRVTLPDKNVDVVVTAQNPDAWMELSIPYWEGPVNVLGSHIGQGYLEMTGYE
;
A
#
# COMPACT_ATOMS: atom_id res chain seq x y z
N MET A 1 24.13 15.66 -64.05
CA MET A 1 23.02 14.70 -63.88
C MET A 1 23.65 13.35 -63.55
N ASN A 2 23.47 12.69 -62.42
CA ASN A 2 22.45 12.82 -61.38
C ASN A 2 23.04 12.43 -60.02
N VAL A 3 22.41 13.02 -59.01
CA VAL A 3 22.63 12.89 -57.57
C VAL A 3 22.16 11.51 -57.08
N LYS A 4 22.94 10.88 -56.19
CA LYS A 4 22.46 9.86 -55.22
C LYS A 4 23.26 10.05 -53.93
N LEU A 5 22.96 11.08 -53.15
CA LEU A 5 22.08 11.04 -51.97
C LEU A 5 22.48 9.95 -50.95
N LEU A 6 23.30 10.37 -49.98
CA LEU A 6 23.50 9.68 -48.71
C LEU A 6 22.18 9.65 -47.93
N PHE A 7 21.77 8.48 -47.46
CA PHE A 7 20.77 8.36 -46.41
C PHE A 7 21.47 8.43 -45.05
N PHE A 8 21.39 9.59 -44.41
CA PHE A 8 21.59 9.72 -42.95
C PHE A 8 20.33 9.18 -42.27
N ILE A 9 20.45 8.02 -41.61
CA ILE A 9 19.43 7.55 -40.67
C ILE A 9 19.62 8.36 -39.38
N PHE A 10 18.75 9.35 -39.18
CA PHE A 10 18.58 10.03 -37.90
C PHE A 10 18.06 9.01 -36.88
N PHE A 11 18.90 8.63 -35.91
CA PHE A 11 18.44 8.05 -34.66
C PHE A 11 17.73 9.14 -33.87
N TRP A 12 16.42 9.27 -34.06
CA TRP A 12 15.60 9.99 -33.11
C TRP A 12 15.59 9.18 -31.80
N PRO A 13 15.87 9.81 -30.65
CA PRO A 13 15.65 9.15 -29.37
C PRO A 13 14.14 8.94 -29.25
N PHE A 14 13.71 7.67 -29.25
CA PHE A 14 12.41 7.35 -28.69
C PHE A 14 12.48 7.75 -27.23
N SER A 15 11.81 8.85 -26.87
CA SER A 15 11.47 9.14 -25.49
C SER A 15 10.64 7.96 -24.98
N VAL A 16 11.28 7.07 -24.23
CA VAL A 16 10.57 6.07 -23.44
C VAL A 16 9.90 6.87 -22.31
N PHE A 17 8.61 7.14 -22.47
CA PHE A 17 7.81 7.66 -21.36
C PHE A 17 7.81 6.60 -20.26
N ALA A 18 8.10 7.01 -19.03
CA ALA A 18 8.01 6.15 -17.87
C ALA A 18 6.54 5.67 -17.72
N GLN A 19 6.36 4.37 -17.50
CA GLN A 19 5.05 3.76 -17.28
C GLN A 19 4.53 4.16 -15.89
N GLY A 20 3.34 4.77 -15.84
CA GLY A 20 2.61 5.05 -14.60
C GLY A 20 1.62 3.93 -14.24
N PHE A 21 1.00 4.01 -13.06
CA PHE A 21 0.04 3.02 -12.56
C PHE A 21 -1.20 2.86 -13.47
N SER A 22 -1.57 3.90 -14.22
CA SER A 22 -2.66 3.90 -15.20
C SER A 22 -2.39 2.97 -16.39
N ASP A 23 -1.14 2.71 -16.75
CA ASP A 23 -0.77 1.85 -17.90
C ASP A 23 -0.79 0.34 -17.56
N LEU A 24 -1.06 0.01 -16.29
CA LEU A 24 -1.61 -1.31 -15.91
C LEU A 24 -3.07 -1.48 -16.41
N GLY A 25 -3.58 -0.49 -17.15
CA GLY A 25 -4.94 -0.17 -17.65
C GLY A 25 -5.59 -1.03 -18.73
N SER A 26 -4.94 -2.02 -19.34
CA SER A 26 -5.58 -2.75 -20.46
C SER A 26 -6.84 -3.51 -20.02
N SER A 27 -7.77 -3.80 -20.95
CA SER A 27 -8.97 -4.61 -20.70
C SER A 27 -8.66 -5.85 -19.86
N ALA A 28 -9.54 -6.19 -18.90
CA ALA A 28 -9.42 -7.36 -18.03
C ALA A 28 -9.65 -8.69 -18.78
N ASP A 29 -9.20 -8.81 -20.03
CA ASP A 29 -9.51 -9.93 -20.92
C ASP A 29 -9.00 -11.25 -20.31
N GLY A 30 -9.97 -12.05 -19.87
CA GLY A 30 -9.75 -13.34 -19.23
C GLY A 30 -9.60 -13.32 -17.71
N PHE A 31 -9.37 -12.16 -17.08
CA PHE A 31 -9.25 -12.07 -15.62
C PHE A 31 -10.63 -12.11 -14.93
N ALA A 32 -10.68 -12.68 -13.73
CA ALA A 32 -11.86 -12.65 -12.88
C ALA A 32 -12.10 -11.23 -12.36
N ASN A 33 -13.36 -10.83 -12.21
CA ASN A 33 -13.71 -9.57 -11.55
C ASN A 33 -14.35 -9.85 -10.19
N PRO A 34 -14.11 -9.01 -9.17
CA PRO A 34 -14.80 -9.11 -7.89
C PRO A 34 -16.32 -9.11 -8.07
N LYS A 35 -17.01 -9.93 -7.28
CA LYS A 35 -18.46 -10.10 -7.31
C LYS A 35 -19.05 -9.75 -5.96
N LEU A 36 -20.29 -9.27 -5.98
CA LEU A 36 -21.05 -9.01 -4.76
C LEU A 36 -21.19 -10.27 -3.89
N ASN A 37 -21.29 -10.07 -2.58
CA ASN A 37 -21.41 -11.13 -1.56
C ASN A 37 -20.27 -12.15 -1.61
N PRO A 38 -19.00 -11.70 -1.45
CA PRO A 38 -17.87 -12.60 -1.39
C PRO A 38 -18.01 -13.60 -0.25
N THR A 39 -17.43 -14.78 -0.46
CA THR A 39 -17.22 -15.79 0.59
C THR A 39 -15.73 -15.99 0.72
N PHE A 40 -15.17 -15.56 1.85
CA PHE A 40 -13.76 -15.76 2.14
C PHE A 40 -13.54 -17.10 2.85
N SER A 41 -12.44 -17.78 2.52
CA SER A 41 -12.01 -19.06 3.05
C SER A 41 -10.55 -18.98 3.50
N PHE A 42 -10.31 -19.03 4.81
CA PHE A 42 -8.97 -18.97 5.39
C PHE A 42 -8.48 -20.38 5.77
N PRO A 43 -7.17 -20.69 5.56
CA PRO A 43 -6.09 -19.76 5.21
C PRO A 43 -5.91 -19.51 3.69
N THR A 44 -6.75 -20.09 2.82
CA THR A 44 -6.59 -19.97 1.36
C THR A 44 -6.50 -18.53 0.88
N ASP A 45 -7.36 -17.63 1.37
CA ASP A 45 -7.39 -16.22 0.95
C ASP A 45 -6.28 -15.34 1.56
N HIS A 46 -5.39 -15.93 2.36
CA HIS A 46 -4.09 -15.31 2.67
C HIS A 46 -3.10 -15.44 1.52
N GLY A 47 -3.33 -16.42 0.64
CA GLY A 47 -2.52 -16.70 -0.54
C GLY A 47 -2.76 -15.74 -1.69
N ALA A 48 -2.09 -16.02 -2.81
CA ALA A 48 -2.27 -15.28 -4.05
C ALA A 48 -3.52 -15.76 -4.80
N HIS A 49 -4.09 -14.86 -5.61
CA HIS A 49 -5.28 -15.11 -6.44
C HIS A 49 -4.97 -14.84 -7.93
N PRO A 50 -4.27 -15.76 -8.62
CA PRO A 50 -3.73 -15.54 -9.98
C PRO A 50 -4.78 -15.36 -11.08
N GLU A 51 -6.04 -15.67 -10.79
CA GLU A 51 -7.20 -15.38 -11.62
C GLU A 51 -7.56 -13.89 -11.64
N TYR A 52 -7.05 -13.09 -10.69
CA TYR A 52 -7.15 -11.64 -10.67
C TYR A 52 -5.87 -10.99 -11.17
N ARG A 53 -5.98 -9.78 -11.71
CA ARG A 53 -4.82 -9.10 -12.30
C ARG A 53 -3.87 -8.54 -11.26
N ILE A 54 -4.38 -7.84 -10.25
CA ILE A 54 -3.61 -7.03 -9.30
C ILE A 54 -3.91 -7.50 -7.89
N GLU A 55 -2.88 -7.53 -7.05
CA GLU A 55 -2.98 -7.99 -5.67
C GLU A 55 -1.82 -7.46 -4.81
N TRP A 56 -2.07 -7.19 -3.53
CA TRP A 56 -1.02 -6.75 -2.61
C TRP A 56 -1.16 -7.19 -1.16
N TRP A 57 -0.02 -7.43 -0.52
CA TRP A 57 0.17 -7.57 0.92
C TRP A 57 0.87 -6.30 1.38
N TYR A 58 0.18 -5.45 2.14
CA TYR A 58 0.68 -4.12 2.49
C TYR A 58 0.72 -3.94 4.00
N LEU A 59 1.92 -3.92 4.57
CA LEU A 59 2.14 -3.74 5.99
C LEU A 59 2.69 -2.36 6.29
N THR A 60 2.04 -1.66 7.22
CA THR A 60 2.53 -0.40 7.79
C THR A 60 2.66 -0.50 9.29
N ALA A 61 3.59 0.22 9.89
CA ALA A 61 3.84 0.17 11.32
C ALA A 61 4.28 1.51 11.90
N ASN A 62 3.65 1.90 13.01
CA ASN A 62 4.09 3.00 13.85
C ASN A 62 4.87 2.42 15.04
N LEU A 63 6.12 2.85 15.19
CA LEU A 63 7.10 2.26 16.10
C LEU A 63 7.70 3.34 17.01
N ASN A 64 8.14 2.94 18.20
CA ASN A 64 8.91 3.79 19.10
C ASN A 64 10.17 3.07 19.58
N GLY A 65 11.29 3.79 19.59
CA GLY A 65 12.51 3.36 20.26
C GLY A 65 12.38 3.44 21.79
N SER A 66 13.34 2.86 22.51
CA SER A 66 13.37 2.90 23.98
C SER A 66 13.48 4.31 24.57
N ASP A 67 13.98 5.26 23.79
CA ASP A 67 14.11 6.69 24.13
C ASP A 67 12.82 7.49 23.81
N GLY A 68 11.80 6.85 23.26
CA GLY A 68 10.56 7.49 22.81
C GLY A 68 10.63 8.10 21.41
N THR A 69 11.74 7.94 20.68
CA THR A 69 11.84 8.39 19.29
C THR A 69 10.88 7.61 18.40
N ALA A 70 10.06 8.32 17.63
CA ALA A 70 9.10 7.72 16.72
C ALA A 70 9.76 7.27 15.40
N TYR A 71 9.37 6.10 14.93
CA TYR A 71 9.77 5.53 13.66
C TYR A 71 8.56 5.00 12.89
N GLY A 72 8.72 4.93 11.57
CA GLY A 72 7.79 4.24 10.67
C GLY A 72 8.50 3.09 9.96
N LEU A 73 7.74 2.06 9.64
CA LEU A 73 8.15 0.94 8.80
C LEU A 73 7.01 0.66 7.82
N GLN A 74 7.35 0.37 6.56
CA GLN A 74 6.42 -0.27 5.64
C GLN A 74 7.10 -1.39 4.86
N TRP A 75 6.26 -2.34 4.45
CA TRP A 75 6.60 -3.41 3.53
C TRP A 75 5.40 -3.70 2.64
N THR A 76 5.61 -3.68 1.33
CA THR A 76 4.56 -4.05 0.38
C THR A 76 5.07 -5.08 -0.60
N LEU A 77 4.33 -6.16 -0.78
CA LEU A 77 4.51 -7.12 -1.86
C LEU A 77 3.30 -7.03 -2.79
N PHE A 78 3.56 -6.83 -4.06
CA PHE A 78 2.57 -6.75 -5.11
C PHE A 78 2.75 -7.85 -6.12
N ARG A 79 1.62 -8.32 -6.67
CA ARG A 79 1.56 -9.19 -7.83
C ARG A 79 0.74 -8.50 -8.92
N THR A 80 1.27 -8.56 -10.14
CA THR A 80 0.51 -8.23 -11.36
C THR A 80 0.60 -9.35 -12.38
N GLY A 81 -0.54 -9.72 -12.95
CA GLY A 81 -0.65 -10.74 -13.99
C GLY A 81 -0.65 -10.13 -15.40
N LEU A 82 0.16 -10.69 -16.31
CA LEU A 82 0.09 -10.38 -17.74
C LEU A 82 -1.03 -11.16 -18.46
N ARG A 83 -1.46 -12.27 -17.86
CA ARG A 83 -2.65 -13.05 -18.22
C ARG A 83 -3.10 -13.86 -16.99
N PRO A 84 -4.35 -14.34 -16.95
CA PRO A 84 -4.86 -15.10 -15.81
C PRO A 84 -4.15 -16.43 -15.60
N GLY A 85 -4.09 -16.86 -14.34
CA GLY A 85 -3.62 -18.18 -13.92
C GLY A 85 -2.11 -18.26 -13.69
N GLU A 86 -1.65 -19.47 -13.40
CA GLU A 86 -0.26 -19.75 -13.07
C GLU A 86 0.44 -20.64 -14.10
N ALA A 87 1.75 -20.50 -14.18
CA ALA A 87 2.61 -21.43 -14.91
C ALA A 87 3.97 -21.57 -14.21
N ARG A 88 4.60 -22.73 -14.40
CA ARG A 88 5.94 -23.01 -13.83
C ARG A 88 7.04 -22.38 -14.67
N GLY A 89 8.13 -22.02 -14.00
CA GLY A 89 9.31 -21.41 -14.59
C GLY A 89 9.03 -20.07 -15.27
N TRP A 90 9.87 -19.72 -16.23
CA TRP A 90 9.81 -18.47 -16.99
C TRP A 90 8.53 -18.26 -17.83
N ARG A 91 7.66 -19.27 -17.92
CA ARG A 91 6.35 -19.18 -18.57
C ARG A 91 5.26 -18.61 -17.66
N SER A 92 5.53 -18.45 -16.37
CA SER A 92 4.61 -17.76 -15.45
C SER A 92 4.26 -16.38 -16.02
N PRO A 93 2.98 -16.04 -16.10
CA PRO A 93 2.54 -14.71 -16.50
C PRO A 93 2.59 -13.71 -15.35
N GLN A 94 3.00 -14.15 -14.15
CA GLN A 94 3.02 -13.31 -12.96
C GLN A 94 4.33 -12.53 -12.87
N VAL A 95 4.19 -11.27 -12.51
CA VAL A 95 5.28 -10.36 -12.16
C VAL A 95 5.06 -9.93 -10.71
N TRP A 96 6.13 -9.95 -9.94
CA TRP A 96 6.14 -9.53 -8.55
C TRP A 96 7.00 -8.30 -8.42
N PHE A 97 6.54 -7.36 -7.61
CA PHE A 97 7.35 -6.23 -7.17
C PHE A 97 7.11 -5.99 -5.70
N ALA A 98 8.10 -5.46 -5.02
CA ALA A 98 7.97 -5.12 -3.61
C ALA A 98 8.77 -3.87 -3.30
N HIS A 99 8.34 -3.15 -2.28
CA HIS A 99 9.13 -2.11 -1.67
C HIS A 99 9.09 -2.20 -0.16
N ALA A 100 10.14 -1.69 0.45
CA ALA A 100 10.31 -1.61 1.88
C ALA A 100 10.84 -0.22 2.22
N ALA A 101 10.39 0.34 3.33
CA ALA A 101 10.92 1.60 3.81
C ALA A 101 10.99 1.67 5.34
N VAL A 102 11.90 2.52 5.83
CA VAL A 102 11.98 2.95 7.23
C VAL A 102 11.99 4.47 7.27
N THR A 103 11.09 5.02 8.08
CA THR A 103 11.01 6.45 8.37
C THR A 103 11.57 6.73 9.75
N THR A 104 12.49 7.67 9.83
CA THR A 104 12.98 8.30 11.05
C THR A 104 12.49 9.75 11.09
N PRO A 105 12.65 10.48 12.21
CA PRO A 105 12.27 11.89 12.26
C PRO A 105 12.99 12.78 11.22
N GLY A 106 14.21 12.41 10.82
CA GLY A 106 15.04 13.22 9.91
C GLY A 106 15.29 12.62 8.54
N GLN A 107 14.99 11.34 8.33
CA GLN A 107 15.32 10.60 7.10
C GLN A 107 14.25 9.58 6.76
N HIS A 108 14.05 9.34 5.47
CA HIS A 108 13.22 8.26 4.95
C HIS A 108 14.08 7.42 3.99
N PHE A 109 14.15 6.12 4.26
CA PHE A 109 14.90 5.17 3.44
C PHE A 109 13.94 4.23 2.75
N ALA A 110 14.10 4.01 1.44
CA ALA A 110 13.28 3.09 0.68
C ALA A 110 14.13 2.32 -0.33
N THR A 111 13.68 1.12 -0.69
CA THR A 111 14.22 0.34 -1.82
C THR A 111 13.13 -0.56 -2.38
N GLU A 112 13.32 -1.03 -3.61
CA GLU A 112 12.40 -1.93 -4.29
C GLU A 112 13.10 -3.19 -4.82
N ARG A 113 12.28 -4.18 -5.15
CA ARG A 113 12.66 -5.45 -5.77
C ARG A 113 11.64 -5.80 -6.85
N PHE A 114 12.12 -6.47 -7.90
CA PHE A 114 11.29 -7.03 -8.96
C PHE A 114 11.67 -8.48 -9.19
N ALA A 115 10.68 -9.34 -9.39
CA ALA A 115 10.88 -10.75 -9.63
C ALA A 115 9.88 -11.30 -10.65
N ARG A 116 10.30 -12.33 -11.38
CA ARG A 116 9.40 -13.13 -12.21
C ARG A 116 8.75 -14.22 -11.36
N GLY A 117 7.46 -14.47 -11.58
CA GLY A 117 6.77 -15.62 -11.00
C GLY A 117 7.29 -16.95 -11.55
N GLY A 118 6.92 -18.04 -10.88
CA GLY A 118 7.12 -19.42 -11.33
C GLY A 118 8.54 -19.98 -11.23
N ILE A 119 9.55 -19.16 -10.95
CA ILE A 119 10.96 -19.58 -10.77
C ILE A 119 11.38 -19.70 -9.30
N GLY A 120 10.48 -19.44 -8.35
CA GLY A 120 10.71 -19.54 -6.90
C GLY A 120 11.29 -18.29 -6.23
N GLN A 121 11.62 -17.25 -7.01
CA GLN A 121 12.20 -16.00 -6.49
C GLN A 121 11.21 -15.17 -5.65
N ALA A 122 9.92 -15.22 -5.99
CA ALA A 122 8.85 -14.58 -5.25
C ALA A 122 7.60 -15.48 -5.26
N GLY A 123 6.74 -15.31 -4.25
CA GLY A 123 5.51 -16.06 -4.15
C GLY A 123 4.83 -15.90 -2.79
N VAL A 124 3.71 -16.64 -2.64
CA VAL A 124 2.98 -16.75 -1.38
C VAL A 124 2.54 -18.19 -1.15
N GLU A 125 2.82 -18.70 0.04
CA GLU A 125 2.35 -19.98 0.58
C GLU A 125 1.44 -19.71 1.78
N THR A 126 0.41 -20.53 1.97
CA THR A 126 -0.61 -20.32 3.01
C THR A 126 -0.42 -21.18 4.25
N THR A 127 0.37 -22.25 4.19
CA THR A 127 0.62 -23.15 5.32
C THR A 127 1.98 -23.87 5.20
N PRO A 128 2.99 -23.50 6.02
CA PRO A 128 3.02 -22.29 6.84
C PRO A 128 2.84 -21.03 5.98
N PHE A 129 2.35 -19.95 6.57
CA PHE A 129 2.21 -18.71 5.81
C PHE A 129 3.58 -18.15 5.47
N ARG A 130 3.79 -17.77 4.20
CA ARG A 130 5.03 -17.17 3.73
C ARG A 130 4.75 -16.34 2.49
N ALA A 131 5.00 -15.03 2.54
CA ALA A 131 4.99 -14.13 1.40
C ALA A 131 6.39 -13.55 1.23
N TRP A 132 7.02 -13.74 0.06
CA TRP A 132 8.44 -13.42 -0.12
C TRP A 132 8.79 -12.87 -1.50
N ILE A 133 9.92 -12.19 -1.54
CA ILE A 133 10.69 -11.85 -2.73
C ILE A 133 12.17 -11.80 -2.35
N ASP A 134 12.99 -12.61 -3.00
CA ASP A 134 14.40 -12.81 -2.64
C ASP A 134 14.56 -13.15 -1.14
N GLU A 135 15.34 -12.36 -0.39
CA GLU A 135 15.55 -12.49 1.05
C GLU A 135 14.49 -11.78 1.91
N TRP A 136 13.56 -11.02 1.31
CA TRP A 136 12.50 -10.34 2.05
C TRP A 136 11.33 -11.27 2.25
N VAL A 137 10.83 -11.32 3.49
CA VAL A 137 9.82 -12.31 3.85
C VAL A 137 8.93 -11.82 4.99
N LEU A 138 7.63 -12.01 4.82
CA LEU A 138 6.62 -12.03 5.88
C LEU A 138 6.17 -13.50 6.04
N GLU A 139 6.46 -14.13 7.18
CA GLU A 139 6.18 -15.56 7.37
C GLU A 139 5.79 -15.92 8.80
N GLY A 140 5.09 -17.03 8.98
CA GLY A 140 4.65 -17.53 10.28
C GLY A 140 3.99 -18.91 10.17
N GLU A 141 3.79 -19.58 11.31
CA GLU A 141 2.98 -20.81 11.33
C GLU A 141 1.55 -20.54 10.83
N ASP A 142 1.05 -19.34 11.12
CA ASP A 142 -0.23 -18.80 10.67
C ASP A 142 -0.16 -17.27 10.48
N PHE A 143 -1.29 -16.66 10.13
CA PHE A 143 -1.43 -15.22 9.94
C PHE A 143 -1.57 -14.42 11.26
N GLN A 144 -1.54 -15.09 12.41
CA GLN A 144 -1.67 -14.47 13.74
C GLN A 144 -0.30 -14.17 14.35
N LYS A 145 0.70 -15.02 14.09
CA LYS A 145 2.07 -14.84 14.58
C LYS A 145 3.05 -14.94 13.42
N MET A 146 3.66 -13.82 13.07
CA MET A 146 4.57 -13.73 11.93
C MET A 146 5.87 -13.02 12.29
N THR A 147 6.88 -13.22 11.46
CA THR A 147 8.08 -12.41 11.39
C THR A 147 8.14 -11.69 10.05
N LEU A 148 8.68 -10.48 10.05
CA LEU A 148 8.92 -9.68 8.86
C LEU A 148 10.39 -9.27 8.80
N THR A 149 11.07 -9.63 7.71
CA THR A 149 12.43 -9.20 7.41
C THR A 149 12.49 -8.54 6.04
N ALA A 150 13.15 -7.38 5.96
CA ALA A 150 13.57 -6.76 4.70
C ALA A 150 14.85 -5.95 4.89
N ASN A 151 15.63 -5.79 3.81
CA ASN A 151 16.91 -5.09 3.83
C ASN A 151 17.09 -4.21 2.59
N GLY A 152 17.53 -2.98 2.81
CA GLY A 152 17.97 -2.04 1.79
C GLY A 152 19.45 -1.67 1.93
N PRO A 153 19.96 -0.78 1.06
CA PRO A 153 21.37 -0.37 1.11
C PRO A 153 21.78 0.31 2.42
N ASN A 154 20.85 1.08 3.02
CA ASN A 154 21.12 1.91 4.21
C ASN A 154 20.12 1.69 5.34
N PHE A 155 19.33 0.60 5.28
CA PHE A 155 18.39 0.25 6.33
C PHE A 155 18.10 -1.25 6.30
N GLY A 156 17.54 -1.78 7.37
CA GLY A 156 16.90 -3.09 7.39
C GLY A 156 16.04 -3.24 8.63
N TYR A 157 15.26 -4.30 8.69
CA TYR A 157 14.47 -4.62 9.86
C TYR A 157 14.24 -6.12 9.99
N ASP A 158 14.12 -6.55 11.24
CA ASP A 158 13.72 -7.89 11.65
C ASP A 158 12.69 -7.70 12.76
N MET A 159 11.45 -8.11 12.49
CA MET A 159 10.28 -7.77 13.28
C MET A 159 9.48 -9.02 13.60
N SER A 160 8.99 -9.11 14.83
CA SER A 160 7.98 -10.06 15.27
C SER A 160 6.61 -9.39 15.36
N LEU A 161 5.58 -10.04 14.83
CA LEU A 161 4.21 -9.58 14.78
C LEU A 161 3.28 -10.55 15.51
N GLN A 162 2.38 -10.01 16.33
CA GLN A 162 1.34 -10.74 17.04
C GLN A 162 0.00 -10.04 16.84
N ALA A 163 -0.93 -10.71 16.18
CA ALA A 163 -2.30 -10.22 16.02
C ALA A 163 -3.03 -10.24 17.36
N ASN A 164 -3.68 -9.13 17.69
CA ASN A 164 -4.49 -8.91 18.89
C ASN A 164 -5.91 -8.47 18.50
N GLY A 165 -6.51 -9.13 17.51
CA GLY A 165 -7.84 -8.81 17.01
C GLY A 165 -8.22 -9.64 15.80
N PRO A 166 -9.50 -9.58 15.38
CA PRO A 166 -9.97 -10.31 14.22
C PRO A 166 -9.48 -9.66 12.92
N LEU A 167 -9.54 -10.43 11.83
CA LEU A 167 -9.56 -9.85 10.49
C LEU A 167 -10.80 -8.97 10.34
N VAL A 168 -10.65 -7.84 9.65
CA VAL A 168 -11.73 -6.90 9.39
C VAL A 168 -11.98 -6.82 7.90
N PHE A 169 -13.24 -6.72 7.49
CA PHE A 169 -13.62 -6.69 6.08
C PHE A 169 -14.13 -5.31 5.69
N HIS A 170 -13.62 -4.80 4.58
CA HIS A 170 -13.98 -3.49 4.04
C HIS A 170 -15.16 -3.56 3.08
N GLY A 171 -15.84 -2.44 2.90
CA GLY A 171 -17.05 -2.36 2.07
C GLY A 171 -18.13 -3.34 2.53
N ASN A 172 -18.81 -3.96 1.56
CA ASN A 172 -19.84 -4.95 1.87
C ASN A 172 -19.21 -6.33 2.05
N LYS A 173 -18.85 -6.66 3.30
CA LYS A 173 -18.28 -7.96 3.71
C LYS A 173 -17.01 -8.33 2.93
N GLY A 174 -16.20 -7.34 2.56
CA GLY A 174 -14.96 -7.51 1.81
C GLY A 174 -15.08 -7.14 0.34
N TYR A 175 -16.29 -6.90 -0.20
CA TYR A 175 -16.45 -6.27 -1.52
C TYR A 175 -16.37 -4.74 -1.37
N SER A 176 -15.24 -4.15 -1.76
CA SER A 176 -14.97 -2.73 -1.60
C SER A 176 -15.03 -2.03 -2.96
N VAL A 177 -15.98 -1.11 -3.13
CA VAL A 177 -16.08 -0.27 -4.33
C VAL A 177 -15.08 0.88 -4.21
N LYS A 178 -14.36 1.15 -5.30
CA LYS A 178 -13.29 2.15 -5.34
C LYS A 178 -13.51 3.28 -6.34
N SER A 179 -14.54 3.23 -7.18
CA SER A 179 -14.84 4.33 -8.11
C SER A 179 -16.33 4.48 -8.39
N GLU A 180 -16.73 5.63 -8.96
CA GLU A 180 -18.12 5.86 -9.39
C GLU A 180 -18.55 4.91 -10.49
N GLN A 181 -17.62 4.46 -11.35
CA GLN A 181 -17.90 3.48 -12.39
C GLN A 181 -18.08 2.05 -11.84
N GLY A 182 -18.03 1.87 -10.52
CA GLY A 182 -18.32 0.60 -9.85
C GLY A 182 -17.16 -0.40 -9.86
N GLN A 183 -15.94 0.05 -10.18
CA GLN A 183 -14.76 -0.80 -10.02
C GLN A 183 -14.62 -1.18 -8.54
N ALA A 184 -14.25 -2.42 -8.28
CA ALA A 184 -14.18 -2.95 -6.93
C ALA A 184 -12.98 -3.87 -6.74
N SER A 185 -12.69 -4.13 -5.48
CA SER A 185 -11.68 -5.08 -5.01
C SER A 185 -12.26 -5.96 -3.93
N TYR A 186 -11.68 -7.14 -3.75
CA TYR A 186 -11.82 -7.85 -2.48
C TYR A 186 -10.80 -7.34 -1.50
N TYR A 187 -11.24 -6.97 -0.30
CA TYR A 187 -10.41 -6.21 0.63
C TYR A 187 -10.72 -6.56 2.10
N TYR A 188 -9.70 -7.04 2.81
CA TYR A 188 -9.70 -7.17 4.27
C TYR A 188 -8.36 -6.70 4.86
N SER A 189 -8.35 -6.48 6.17
CA SER A 189 -7.15 -6.12 6.92
C SER A 189 -6.97 -6.96 8.18
N GLN A 190 -5.75 -6.99 8.68
CA GLN A 190 -5.42 -7.34 10.06
C GLN A 190 -4.84 -6.09 10.76
N PRO A 191 -5.68 -5.25 11.37
CA PRO A 191 -5.28 -3.91 11.79
C PRO A 191 -4.78 -3.83 13.25
N PHE A 192 -4.83 -4.95 13.98
CA PHE A 192 -4.50 -5.03 15.41
C PHE A 192 -3.20 -5.79 15.68
N PHE A 193 -2.16 -5.61 14.86
CA PHE A 193 -0.86 -6.21 15.16
C PHE A 193 -0.12 -5.43 16.26
N LYS A 194 0.41 -6.15 17.24
CA LYS A 194 1.58 -5.72 18.02
C LYS A 194 2.83 -6.11 17.26
N ILE A 195 3.79 -5.18 17.20
CA ILE A 195 5.06 -5.39 16.49
C ILE A 195 6.21 -4.98 17.41
N ASN A 196 7.30 -5.74 17.38
CA ASN A 196 8.55 -5.42 18.05
C ASN A 196 9.72 -6.04 17.29
N GLY A 197 10.91 -5.49 17.46
CA GLY A 197 12.10 -6.00 16.79
C GLY A 197 13.19 -4.96 16.71
N THR A 198 14.04 -5.06 15.69
CA THR A 198 15.21 -4.21 15.54
C THR A 198 15.23 -3.55 14.16
N LEU A 199 15.35 -2.22 14.14
CA LEU A 199 15.74 -1.46 12.96
C LEU A 199 17.26 -1.46 12.84
N LYS A 200 17.79 -1.72 11.66
CA LYS A 200 19.22 -1.62 11.33
C LYS A 200 19.41 -0.32 10.55
N LEU A 201 19.94 0.72 11.19
CA LEU A 201 20.14 2.04 10.58
C LEU A 201 21.63 2.38 10.50
N PRO A 202 22.04 3.40 9.71
CA PRO A 202 23.44 3.81 9.62
C PRO A 202 24.02 4.27 10.95
N THR A 203 23.17 4.74 11.87
CA THR A 203 23.53 5.16 13.22
C THR A 203 23.68 4.00 14.21
N GLY A 204 23.27 2.79 13.81
CA GLY A 204 23.29 1.58 14.65
C GLY A 204 21.95 0.84 14.66
N ASN A 205 21.92 -0.26 15.40
CA ASN A 205 20.70 -1.01 15.64
C ASN A 205 19.83 -0.29 16.69
N ILE A 206 18.52 -0.25 16.44
CA ILE A 206 17.54 0.38 17.33
C ILE A 206 16.44 -0.63 17.61
N ASP A 207 16.31 -1.02 18.87
CA ASP A 207 15.19 -1.85 19.32
C ASP A 207 13.93 -1.00 19.43
N VAL A 208 12.84 -1.53 18.88
CA VAL A 208 11.59 -0.81 18.71
C VAL A 208 10.39 -1.67 19.08
N VAL A 209 9.32 -1.01 19.52
CA VAL A 209 8.01 -1.60 19.78
C VAL A 209 6.91 -0.71 19.22
N GLY A 210 5.77 -1.29 18.84
CA GLY A 210 4.68 -0.50 18.30
C GLY A 210 3.47 -1.31 17.89
N ASN A 211 2.73 -0.77 16.93
CA ASN A 211 1.58 -1.42 16.31
C ASN A 211 1.75 -1.44 14.80
N ALA A 212 1.18 -2.45 14.16
CA ALA A 212 1.18 -2.60 12.72
C ALA A 212 -0.23 -2.87 12.18
N TRP A 213 -0.38 -2.60 10.90
CA TRP A 213 -1.57 -2.81 10.11
C TRP A 213 -1.18 -3.56 8.85
N LEU A 214 -1.90 -4.62 8.51
CA LEU A 214 -1.71 -5.35 7.26
C LEU A 214 -2.98 -5.29 6.43
N ASP A 215 -2.88 -4.82 5.20
CA ASP A 215 -3.91 -4.86 4.18
C ASP A 215 -3.71 -5.99 3.18
N ARG A 216 -4.84 -6.55 2.75
CA ARG A 216 -4.93 -7.54 1.69
C ARG A 216 -6.02 -7.14 0.71
N GLU A 217 -5.59 -6.81 -0.50
CA GLU A 217 -6.50 -6.44 -1.58
C GLU A 217 -6.16 -7.18 -2.87
N TRP A 218 -7.19 -7.55 -3.64
CA TRP A 218 -7.03 -7.99 -5.02
C TRP A 218 -8.21 -7.60 -5.92
N SER A 219 -7.89 -7.30 -7.18
CA SER A 219 -8.87 -6.93 -8.22
C SER A 219 -8.31 -7.19 -9.61
N SER A 220 -9.12 -6.93 -10.64
CA SER A 220 -8.65 -6.98 -12.05
C SER A 220 -8.81 -5.68 -12.81
N GLN A 221 -9.40 -4.69 -12.15
CA GLN A 221 -9.58 -3.36 -12.69
C GLN A 221 -8.51 -2.45 -12.08
N PRO A 222 -7.53 -1.99 -12.89
CA PRO A 222 -6.59 -0.95 -12.49
C PRO A 222 -7.35 0.36 -12.22
N LEU A 223 -6.63 1.39 -11.77
CA LEU A 223 -7.15 2.75 -11.81
C LEU A 223 -7.62 3.07 -13.23
N SER A 224 -8.73 3.79 -13.37
CA SER A 224 -9.21 4.22 -14.68
C SER A 224 -8.35 5.36 -15.24
N ASP A 225 -8.37 5.54 -16.57
CA ASP A 225 -7.54 6.53 -17.27
C ASP A 225 -7.82 7.99 -16.86
N ASP A 226 -8.96 8.25 -16.23
CA ASP A 226 -9.37 9.55 -15.68
C ASP A 226 -8.86 9.81 -14.25
N GLN A 227 -8.18 8.84 -13.63
CA GLN A 227 -7.66 8.93 -12.26
C GLN A 227 -6.21 9.42 -12.25
N LEU A 228 -5.94 10.49 -11.50
CA LEU A 228 -4.60 11.00 -11.25
C LEU A 228 -3.84 10.12 -10.25
N GLY A 229 -4.52 9.66 -9.19
CA GLY A 229 -3.94 8.86 -8.12
C GLY A 229 -4.85 8.79 -6.91
N TRP A 230 -4.33 8.29 -5.79
CA TRP A 230 -5.08 8.19 -4.53
C TRP A 230 -4.36 8.83 -3.36
N ASP A 231 -5.13 9.12 -2.31
CA ASP A 231 -4.64 9.37 -0.96
C ASP A 231 -5.31 8.34 -0.05
N TRP A 232 -4.52 7.51 0.62
CA TRP A 232 -5.00 6.45 1.49
C TRP A 232 -4.50 6.66 2.91
N PHE A 233 -5.37 6.42 3.89
CA PHE A 233 -5.12 6.61 5.31
C PHE A 233 -5.50 5.35 6.08
N SER A 234 -4.61 4.87 6.94
CA SER A 234 -4.95 3.98 8.06
C SER A 234 -4.63 4.68 9.38
N LEU A 235 -5.66 5.01 10.14
CA LEU A 235 -5.54 5.74 11.40
C LEU A 235 -5.94 4.82 12.55
N SER A 236 -5.14 4.83 13.61
CA SER A 236 -5.42 4.17 14.88
C SER A 236 -5.53 5.22 15.97
N PHE A 237 -6.70 5.29 16.61
CA PHE A 237 -6.97 6.23 17.68
C PHE A 237 -6.64 5.64 19.06
N VAL A 238 -6.39 6.51 20.04
CA VAL A 238 -6.02 6.13 21.41
C VAL A 238 -7.12 5.35 22.13
N ASP A 239 -8.38 5.57 21.77
CA ASP A 239 -9.54 4.83 22.32
C ASP A 239 -9.66 3.40 21.77
N GLY A 240 -8.77 3.01 20.85
CA GLY A 240 -8.71 1.69 20.22
C GLY A 240 -9.50 1.59 18.92
N ALA A 241 -10.31 2.60 18.58
CA ALA A 241 -10.98 2.63 17.29
C ALA A 241 -9.98 2.93 16.17
N LYS A 242 -10.34 2.54 14.95
CA LYS A 242 -9.52 2.74 13.77
C LYS A 242 -10.35 3.21 12.59
N LEU A 243 -9.69 3.88 11.64
CA LEU A 243 -10.28 4.38 10.42
C LEU A 243 -9.37 4.04 9.26
N MET A 244 -9.86 3.24 8.32
CA MET A 244 -9.30 3.18 6.96
C MET A 244 -10.12 4.12 6.09
N GLY A 245 -9.50 5.04 5.38
CA GLY A 245 -10.18 5.94 4.46
C GLY A 245 -9.31 6.26 3.27
N PHE A 246 -9.90 6.40 2.09
CA PHE A 246 -9.18 6.84 0.91
C PHE A 246 -10.00 7.82 0.08
N GLN A 247 -9.32 8.54 -0.78
CA GLN A 247 -9.90 9.27 -1.89
C GLN A 247 -9.13 9.02 -3.18
N LEU A 248 -9.86 8.90 -4.30
CA LEU A 248 -9.31 8.92 -5.65
C LEU A 248 -9.49 10.31 -6.23
N ARG A 249 -8.42 10.85 -6.79
CA ARG A 249 -8.42 12.16 -7.44
C ARG A 249 -8.58 11.99 -8.94
N GLN A 250 -9.59 12.64 -9.51
CA GLN A 250 -9.87 12.60 -10.95
C GLN A 250 -9.22 13.79 -11.67
N ILE A 251 -8.98 13.65 -12.98
CA ILE A 251 -8.44 14.72 -13.84
C ILE A 251 -9.38 15.95 -13.88
N ASP A 252 -10.70 15.74 -13.78
CA ASP A 252 -11.68 16.82 -13.79
C ASP A 252 -11.82 17.54 -12.43
N GLY A 253 -11.05 17.11 -11.42
CA GLY A 253 -11.05 17.65 -10.06
C GLY A 253 -12.11 17.06 -9.13
N SER A 254 -12.97 16.15 -9.62
CA SER A 254 -13.87 15.38 -8.76
C SER A 254 -13.10 14.37 -7.91
N LEU A 255 -13.72 13.96 -6.80
CA LEU A 255 -13.17 12.99 -5.86
C LEU A 255 -14.16 11.85 -5.65
N TYR A 256 -13.66 10.63 -5.64
CA TYR A 256 -14.36 9.50 -5.05
C TYR A 256 -13.74 9.18 -3.70
N SER A 257 -14.52 9.03 -2.65
CA SER A 257 -14.01 8.63 -1.33
C SER A 257 -14.71 7.40 -0.79
N SER A 258 -14.08 6.72 0.16
CA SER A 258 -14.72 5.65 0.92
C SER A 258 -13.97 5.47 2.22
N SER A 259 -14.65 4.94 3.23
CA SER A 259 -13.99 4.63 4.50
C SER A 259 -14.64 3.46 5.22
N THR A 260 -13.89 2.88 6.15
CA THR A 260 -14.37 1.90 7.11
C THR A 260 -13.95 2.33 8.50
N TRP A 261 -14.96 2.55 9.35
CA TRP A 261 -14.75 2.65 10.79
C TRP A 261 -14.64 1.25 11.39
N ILE A 262 -13.64 1.04 12.23
CA ILE A 262 -13.37 -0.23 12.89
C ILE A 262 -13.42 0.05 14.39
N THR A 263 -14.31 -0.62 15.11
CA THR A 263 -14.40 -0.51 16.57
C THR A 263 -13.27 -1.30 17.25
N PRO A 264 -12.98 -1.05 18.55
CA PRO A 264 -11.91 -1.74 19.26
C PRO A 264 -12.03 -3.26 19.31
N ASP A 265 -13.24 -3.81 19.13
CA ASP A 265 -13.50 -5.26 19.05
C ASP A 265 -13.36 -5.83 17.62
N GLY A 266 -13.09 -4.99 16.62
CA GLY A 266 -12.94 -5.36 15.22
C GLY A 266 -14.24 -5.38 14.40
N SER A 267 -15.38 -5.00 14.98
CA SER A 267 -16.60 -4.79 14.19
C SER A 267 -16.42 -3.61 13.21
N THR A 268 -16.96 -3.74 12.00
CA THR A 268 -16.79 -2.71 10.95
C THR A 268 -18.09 -2.02 10.59
N LEU A 269 -17.98 -0.74 10.24
CA LEU A 269 -19.01 0.04 9.58
C LEU A 269 -18.39 0.75 8.37
N SER A 270 -18.82 0.35 7.18
CA SER A 270 -18.37 0.96 5.93
C SER A 270 -19.24 2.15 5.54
N TYR A 271 -18.60 3.16 4.97
CA TYR A 271 -19.19 4.42 4.59
C TYR A 271 -19.08 4.64 3.08
N PRO A 272 -20.16 5.12 2.44
CA PRO A 272 -20.18 5.33 1.00
C PRO A 272 -19.38 6.58 0.59
N ASN A 273 -19.32 6.79 -0.73
CA ASN A 273 -18.77 8.01 -1.32
C ASN A 273 -19.36 9.29 -0.70
N GLY A 274 -18.47 10.24 -0.39
CA GLY A 274 -18.81 11.55 0.18
C GLY A 274 -18.98 11.60 1.70
N ALA A 275 -19.04 10.46 2.40
CA ALA A 275 -19.14 10.45 3.86
C ALA A 275 -17.80 10.73 4.56
N PHE A 276 -16.69 10.29 3.94
CA PHE A 276 -15.32 10.59 4.36
C PHE A 276 -14.73 11.69 3.48
N SER A 277 -13.95 12.59 4.09
CA SER A 277 -13.24 13.65 3.37
C SER A 277 -11.83 13.83 3.92
N ALA A 278 -10.85 14.02 3.02
CA ALA A 278 -9.49 14.41 3.33
C ALA A 278 -9.11 15.66 2.51
N ILE A 279 -9.01 16.80 3.18
CA ILE A 279 -8.72 18.09 2.53
C ILE A 279 -7.28 18.51 2.86
N PRO A 280 -6.43 18.80 1.86
CA PRO A 280 -5.09 19.33 2.10
C PRO A 280 -5.14 20.65 2.91
N LEU A 281 -4.32 20.76 3.94
CA LEU A 281 -4.17 21.99 4.74
C LEU A 281 -2.82 22.68 4.50
N ASN A 282 -1.75 21.89 4.36
CA ASN A 282 -0.41 22.41 4.14
C ASN A 282 0.31 21.59 3.08
N ILE A 283 0.91 22.30 2.13
CA ILE A 283 1.64 21.74 0.99
C ILE A 283 3.10 22.15 1.13
N LYS A 284 4.00 21.17 1.04
CA LYS A 284 5.45 21.41 1.06
C LYS A 284 6.02 21.05 -0.32
N SER A 285 6.88 21.93 -0.83
CA SER A 285 7.71 21.59 -1.99
C SER A 285 8.84 20.67 -1.52
N ILE A 286 8.83 19.45 -2.03
CA ILE A 286 9.83 18.41 -1.74
C ILE A 286 10.42 18.00 -3.07
N LYS A 287 11.70 18.36 -3.28
CA LYS A 287 12.36 18.30 -4.59
C LYS A 287 11.55 19.15 -5.59
N ASP A 288 11.14 18.57 -6.73
CA ASP A 288 10.40 19.25 -7.78
C ASP A 288 8.87 19.07 -7.68
N ARG A 289 8.36 18.59 -6.53
CA ARG A 289 6.94 18.22 -6.33
C ARG A 289 6.31 18.98 -5.17
N ASN A 290 5.01 19.24 -5.28
CA ASN A 290 4.22 19.87 -4.24
C ASN A 290 3.35 18.83 -3.56
N LEU A 291 3.70 18.46 -2.33
CA LEU A 291 3.07 17.35 -1.62
C LEU A 291 2.29 17.86 -0.40
N PRO A 292 1.02 17.47 -0.24
CA PRO A 292 0.27 17.78 0.97
C PRO A 292 0.81 16.94 2.14
N ILE A 293 1.40 17.62 3.12
CA ILE A 293 2.00 17.00 4.31
C ILE A 293 1.10 17.12 5.55
N GLN A 294 -0.01 17.83 5.40
CA GLN A 294 -1.02 17.98 6.43
C GLN A 294 -2.41 18.00 5.81
N TRP A 295 -3.34 17.30 6.46
CA TRP A 295 -4.68 17.06 5.98
C TRP A 295 -5.70 17.30 7.09
N ARG A 296 -6.87 17.86 6.75
CA ARG A 296 -8.06 17.77 7.60
C ARG A 296 -8.83 16.54 7.16
N VAL A 297 -8.95 15.56 8.06
CA VAL A 297 -9.70 14.33 7.84
C VAL A 297 -11.00 14.39 8.64
N THR A 298 -12.12 14.13 7.97
CA THR A 298 -13.45 14.15 8.61
C THR A 298 -14.27 12.90 8.29
N LEU A 299 -15.01 12.45 9.31
CA LEU A 299 -16.08 11.45 9.23
C LEU A 299 -17.15 11.83 10.28
N PRO A 300 -18.13 12.67 9.91
CA PRO A 300 -19.08 13.27 10.86
C PRO A 300 -19.86 12.25 11.70
N ASP A 301 -20.28 11.12 11.13
CA ASP A 301 -21.04 10.06 11.82
C ASP A 301 -20.27 9.44 13.01
N LYS A 302 -18.95 9.62 13.04
CA LYS A 302 -18.06 9.17 14.13
C LYS A 302 -17.43 10.33 14.88
N ASN A 303 -17.92 11.55 14.67
CA ASN A 303 -17.36 12.78 15.22
C ASN A 303 -15.86 12.96 14.94
N VAL A 304 -15.37 12.39 13.83
CA VAL A 304 -14.00 12.59 13.40
C VAL A 304 -13.92 13.91 12.66
N ASP A 305 -13.13 14.79 13.23
CA ASP A 305 -12.59 16.03 12.65
C ASP A 305 -11.20 16.20 13.23
N VAL A 306 -10.19 15.81 12.46
CA VAL A 306 -8.80 15.72 12.90
C VAL A 306 -7.86 16.31 11.87
N VAL A 307 -6.72 16.77 12.36
CA VAL A 307 -5.58 17.15 11.55
C VAL A 307 -4.60 15.97 11.55
N VAL A 308 -4.33 15.45 10.36
CA VAL A 308 -3.36 14.39 10.11
C VAL A 308 -2.09 15.03 9.54
N THR A 309 -0.96 14.84 10.21
CA THR A 309 0.32 15.47 9.85
C THR A 309 1.39 14.41 9.65
N ALA A 310 2.11 14.48 8.52
CA ALA A 310 3.30 13.65 8.26
C ALA A 310 4.34 13.82 9.37
N GLN A 311 4.84 12.71 9.92
CA GLN A 311 5.94 12.75 10.89
C GLN A 311 7.26 13.19 10.24
N ASN A 312 7.51 12.68 9.03
CA ASN A 312 8.59 13.14 8.18
C ASN A 312 8.00 13.59 6.84
N PRO A 313 8.02 14.89 6.52
CA PRO A 313 7.48 15.37 5.26
C PRO A 313 8.23 14.82 4.05
N ASP A 314 9.52 14.51 4.18
CA ASP A 314 10.40 14.09 3.09
C ASP A 314 10.30 12.58 2.77
N ALA A 315 9.19 11.93 3.16
CA ALA A 315 8.89 10.51 2.92
C ALA A 315 8.46 10.19 1.47
N TRP A 316 9.07 10.88 0.52
CA TRP A 316 8.91 10.59 -0.91
C TRP A 316 9.84 9.45 -1.33
N MET A 317 9.27 8.41 -1.92
CA MET A 317 9.97 7.23 -2.41
C MET A 317 10.28 7.37 -3.90
N GLU A 318 11.55 7.63 -4.24
CA GLU A 318 12.04 7.63 -5.64
C GLU A 318 12.31 6.23 -6.16
N LEU A 319 11.23 5.44 -6.21
CA LEU A 319 11.22 4.10 -6.77
C LEU A 319 10.81 4.15 -8.26
N SER A 320 10.84 3.02 -8.95
CA SER A 320 10.42 2.93 -10.36
C SER A 320 8.96 3.34 -10.54
N ILE A 321 8.13 3.07 -9.53
CA ILE A 321 6.79 3.64 -9.38
C ILE A 321 6.84 4.59 -8.18
N PRO A 322 6.62 5.90 -8.35
CA PRO A 322 6.75 6.86 -7.27
C PRO A 322 5.57 6.84 -6.30
N TYR A 323 5.88 7.01 -5.01
CA TYR A 323 4.90 7.16 -3.93
C TYR A 323 5.39 8.21 -2.93
N TRP A 324 4.46 8.86 -2.25
CA TRP A 324 4.73 9.38 -0.91
C TRP A 324 4.15 8.39 0.10
N GLU A 325 4.94 7.92 1.06
CA GLU A 325 4.45 6.96 2.04
C GLU A 325 5.13 7.12 3.38
N GLY A 326 4.36 7.43 4.42
CA GLY A 326 4.95 7.67 5.73
C GLY A 326 3.98 7.66 6.91
N PRO A 327 4.55 7.50 8.13
CA PRO A 327 3.78 7.58 9.35
C PRO A 327 3.25 8.99 9.57
N VAL A 328 2.03 9.07 10.11
CA VAL A 328 1.33 10.32 10.42
C VAL A 328 0.91 10.36 11.88
N ASN A 329 0.84 11.58 12.43
CA ASN A 329 0.22 11.87 13.73
C ASN A 329 -1.18 12.44 13.52
N VAL A 330 -2.09 12.12 14.44
CA VAL A 330 -3.49 12.56 14.39
C VAL A 330 -3.84 13.37 15.64
N LEU A 331 -4.37 14.58 15.46
CA LEU A 331 -4.77 15.47 16.55
C LEU A 331 -6.09 16.19 16.22
N GLY A 332 -6.95 16.41 17.22
CA GLY A 332 -8.22 17.11 17.06
C GLY A 332 -9.30 16.48 17.94
N SER A 333 -10.47 16.20 17.35
CA SER A 333 -11.55 15.43 18.01
C SER A 333 -11.09 14.05 18.51
N HIS A 334 -10.10 13.45 17.83
CA HIS A 334 -9.45 12.21 18.20
C HIS A 334 -7.93 12.41 18.19
N ILE A 335 -7.23 11.59 18.98
CA ILE A 335 -5.78 11.55 19.03
C ILE A 335 -5.33 10.16 18.60
N GLY A 336 -4.28 10.08 17.79
CA GLY A 336 -3.83 8.81 17.25
C GLY A 336 -2.57 8.92 16.39
N GLN A 337 -2.27 7.81 15.74
CA GLN A 337 -1.19 7.67 14.76
C GLN A 337 -1.68 6.84 13.59
N GLY A 338 -0.94 6.83 12.50
CA GLY A 338 -1.32 6.04 11.35
C GLY A 338 -0.30 6.08 10.24
N TYR A 339 -0.74 5.71 9.05
CA TYR A 339 -0.01 5.83 7.80
C TYR A 339 -0.82 6.61 6.76
N LEU A 340 -0.09 7.32 5.91
CA LEU A 340 -0.61 7.96 4.71
C LEU A 340 0.22 7.45 3.52
N GLU A 341 -0.47 7.04 2.48
CA GLU A 341 0.09 6.72 1.17
C GLU A 341 -0.54 7.63 0.12
N MET A 342 0.28 8.21 -0.75
CA MET A 342 -0.17 9.07 -1.85
C MET A 342 0.53 8.70 -3.15
N THR A 343 -0.24 8.59 -4.22
CA THR A 343 0.23 8.34 -5.60
C THR A 343 -0.24 9.46 -6.51
N GLY A 344 0.39 9.68 -7.68
CA GLY A 344 -0.12 10.63 -8.66
C GLY A 344 0.11 12.10 -8.31
N TYR A 345 1.34 12.41 -7.86
CA TYR A 345 1.80 13.75 -7.47
C TYR A 345 3.12 14.15 -8.19
N GLU A 346 3.50 13.37 -9.20
CA GLU A 346 4.67 13.59 -10.05
C GLU A 346 4.56 14.74 -11.05
#